data_AF-A0A2V8HVS1-F1
#
_entry.id   AF-A0A2V8HVS1-F1
#
_cell.length_a   1.000
_cell.length_b   1.000
_cell.length_c   1.000
_cell.angle_alpha   90.00
_cell.angle_beta   90.00
_cell.angle_gamma   90.00
#
_symmetry.space_group_name_H-M   'P 1'
#
loop_
_entity.id
_entity.type
_entity.pdbx_description
1 polymer ?
#
loop_
_entity_poly.entity_id
_entity_poly.type
_entity_poly.pdbx_seq_one_letter_code
_entity_poly.pdbx_strand_id
1 'polypeptide(L)'
;MKNTCPLCGARRAKRACPGIGGQICAVCCGTKRLTEIACPQDCPYLSSARAHPPAVVQRRQERDFEFLLPHVNDLTEPQYRLMMIFHAVVVREAEQAMPPVIDADVADACATAAATLETAGKGIIYEHQAASLPAQRLAAELRRGIVELSSKAGTHAARVERDAASALRRVERAARGASAAFPDAEDPKTAWMAFARRLLGPGSLAARDDEQSASSRSATPDAPRIIIP
;
A
#
# COMPACT_ATOMS: atom_id res chain seq x y z
N MET A 1 -11.57 40.62 19.87
CA MET A 1 -10.48 39.64 20.07
C MET A 1 -10.03 39.14 18.71
N LYS A 2 -8.72 39.16 18.40
CA LYS A 2 -8.22 38.70 17.09
C LYS A 2 -8.38 37.18 17.03
N ASN A 3 -9.30 36.69 16.19
CA ASN A 3 -9.44 35.26 15.86
C ASN A 3 -8.20 34.81 15.08
N THR A 4 -7.08 34.69 15.76
CA THR A 4 -5.81 34.23 15.20
C THR A 4 -5.71 32.72 15.40
N CYS A 5 -5.11 32.02 14.44
CA CYS A 5 -4.97 30.59 14.47
C CYS A 5 -4.05 30.16 15.63
N PRO A 6 -4.50 29.26 16.52
CA PRO A 6 -3.69 28.82 17.66
C PRO A 6 -2.45 28.02 17.24
N LEU A 7 -2.44 27.45 16.03
CA LEU A 7 -1.33 26.62 15.54
C LEU A 7 -0.17 27.42 14.95
N CYS A 8 -0.41 28.65 14.49
CA CYS A 8 0.65 29.46 13.85
C CYS A 8 0.76 30.89 14.39
N GLY A 9 -0.20 31.36 15.20
CA GLY A 9 -0.18 32.70 15.79
C GLY A 9 -0.23 33.86 14.80
N ALA A 10 -0.29 33.60 13.49
CA ALA A 10 -0.11 34.63 12.45
C ALA A 10 -1.37 34.84 11.60
N ARG A 11 -2.05 33.76 11.20
CA ARG A 11 -3.17 33.82 10.24
C ARG A 11 -4.51 33.83 10.95
N ARG A 12 -5.54 34.40 10.33
CA ARG A 12 -6.91 34.38 10.86
C ARG A 12 -7.49 32.96 10.92
N ALA A 13 -8.00 32.57 12.07
CA ALA A 13 -8.78 31.36 12.28
C ALA A 13 -10.16 31.50 11.62
N LYS A 14 -10.49 30.55 10.73
CA LYS A 14 -11.74 30.55 9.96
C LYS A 14 -12.38 29.17 9.81
N ARG A 15 -11.66 28.08 10.05
CA ARG A 15 -12.15 26.71 9.91
C ARG A 15 -12.34 26.08 11.29
N ALA A 16 -13.53 25.57 11.59
CA ALA A 16 -13.75 24.76 12.78
C ALA A 16 -13.01 23.41 12.63
N CYS A 17 -12.03 23.15 13.49
CA CYS A 17 -11.25 21.93 13.48
C CYS A 17 -11.73 21.00 14.60
N PRO A 18 -12.36 19.86 14.27
CA PRO A 18 -12.82 18.92 15.28
C PRO A 18 -11.65 18.27 16.06
N GLY A 19 -10.50 18.02 15.41
CA GLY A 19 -9.33 17.41 16.06
C GLY A 19 -8.62 18.29 17.10
N ILE A 20 -8.82 19.61 17.05
CA ILE A 20 -8.28 20.57 18.04
C ILE A 20 -9.39 21.13 18.95
N GLY A 21 -10.66 20.89 18.63
CA GLY A 21 -11.79 21.46 19.36
C GLY A 21 -11.91 22.98 19.24
N GLY A 22 -11.44 23.57 18.12
CA GLY A 22 -11.37 25.03 17.98
C GLY A 22 -11.21 25.52 16.53
N GLN A 23 -11.16 26.84 16.32
CA GLN A 23 -10.98 27.40 14.97
C GLN A 23 -9.49 27.54 14.60
N ILE A 24 -9.12 27.11 13.40
CA ILE A 24 -7.77 27.25 12.82
C ILE A 24 -7.81 27.92 11.45
N CYS A 25 -6.65 28.33 10.92
CA CYS A 25 -6.57 28.89 9.58
C CYS A 25 -6.59 27.78 8.51
N ALA A 26 -6.95 28.15 7.27
CA ALA A 26 -6.99 27.23 6.14
C ALA A 26 -5.63 26.56 5.85
N VAL A 27 -4.53 27.29 6.04
CA VAL A 27 -3.17 26.78 5.78
C VAL A 27 -2.80 25.70 6.79
N CYS A 28 -2.89 25.98 8.10
CA CYS A 28 -2.62 24.97 9.12
C CYS A 28 -3.56 23.77 9.00
N CYS A 29 -4.83 23.98 8.65
CA CYS A 29 -5.76 22.89 8.37
C CYS A 29 -5.31 22.01 7.19
N GLY A 30 -4.72 22.59 6.13
CA GLY A 30 -4.24 21.84 4.98
C GLY A 30 -2.89 21.16 5.20
N THR A 31 -1.96 21.82 5.90
CA THR A 31 -0.57 21.34 6.04
C THR A 31 -0.35 20.47 7.28
N LYS A 32 -1.18 20.63 8.33
CA LYS A 32 -1.01 19.92 9.61
C LYS A 32 -2.02 18.80 9.85
N ARG A 33 -3.01 18.61 8.96
CA ARG A 33 -3.99 17.51 9.08
C ARG A 33 -3.32 16.15 8.96
N LEU A 34 -3.73 15.18 9.77
CA LEU A 34 -3.21 13.81 9.82
C LEU A 34 -1.72 13.67 10.19
N THR A 35 -0.96 14.77 10.26
CA THR A 35 0.45 14.78 10.65
C THR A 35 0.63 15.30 12.07
N GLU A 36 0.17 16.52 12.34
CA GLU A 36 0.24 17.13 13.68
C GLU A 36 -1.14 17.22 14.35
N ILE A 37 -2.20 17.11 13.57
CA ILE A 37 -3.59 17.14 14.04
C ILE A 37 -4.18 15.74 13.89
N ALA A 38 -4.65 15.17 15.01
CA ALA A 38 -5.48 13.97 15.02
C ALA A 38 -6.86 14.27 14.42
N CYS A 39 -6.93 14.28 13.08
CA CYS A 39 -8.18 14.55 12.38
C CYS A 39 -9.11 13.33 12.43
N PRO A 40 -10.36 13.49 12.90
CA PRO A 40 -11.33 12.41 12.84
C PRO A 40 -11.79 12.18 11.40
N GLN A 41 -12.33 10.98 11.12
CA GLN A 41 -12.73 10.58 9.75
C GLN A 41 -13.93 11.36 9.21
N ASP A 42 -14.77 11.90 10.10
CA ASP A 42 -15.93 12.73 9.78
C ASP A 42 -15.58 14.22 9.57
N CYS A 43 -14.30 14.59 9.58
CA CYS A 43 -13.87 15.96 9.37
C CYS A 43 -14.27 16.47 7.96
N PRO A 44 -15.14 17.48 7.83
CA PRO A 44 -15.67 17.90 6.53
C PRO A 44 -14.58 18.46 5.59
N TYR A 45 -13.56 19.11 6.17
CA TYR A 45 -12.41 19.62 5.41
C TYR A 45 -11.46 18.51 4.95
N LEU A 46 -11.43 17.38 5.67
CA LEU A 46 -10.68 16.21 5.26
C LEU A 46 -11.41 15.50 4.12
N SER A 47 -12.72 15.25 4.27
CA SER A 47 -13.56 14.61 3.24
C SER A 47 -13.58 15.40 1.93
N SER A 48 -13.80 16.72 1.99
CA SER A 48 -13.79 17.59 0.80
C SER A 48 -12.47 17.51 0.02
N ALA A 49 -11.34 17.42 0.74
CA ALA A 49 -10.04 17.35 0.10
C ALA A 49 -9.64 15.95 -0.38
N ARG A 50 -10.28 14.89 0.13
CA ARG A 50 -10.20 13.55 -0.46
C ARG A 50 -11.01 13.48 -1.75
N ALA A 51 -12.20 14.08 -1.77
CA ALA A 51 -13.06 14.15 -2.96
C ALA A 51 -12.46 15.02 -4.08
N HIS A 52 -11.74 16.09 -3.72
CA HIS A 52 -11.11 17.00 -4.68
C HIS A 52 -9.61 17.15 -4.36
N PRO A 53 -8.79 16.12 -4.64
CA PRO A 53 -7.37 16.18 -4.38
C PRO A 53 -6.72 17.24 -5.29
N PRO A 54 -5.64 17.91 -4.83
CA PRO A 54 -4.85 18.78 -5.71
C PRO A 54 -4.36 18.01 -6.94
N ALA A 55 -4.26 18.67 -8.10
CA ALA A 55 -3.83 18.05 -9.35
C ALA A 55 -2.47 17.33 -9.26
N VAL A 56 -1.57 17.77 -8.37
CA VAL A 56 -0.28 17.09 -8.10
C VAL A 56 -0.49 15.73 -7.42
N VAL A 57 -1.48 15.62 -6.53
CA VAL A 57 -1.85 14.38 -5.85
C VAL A 57 -2.57 13.43 -6.83
N GLN A 58 -3.50 13.95 -7.64
CA GLN A 58 -4.18 13.17 -8.68
C GLN A 58 -3.18 12.53 -9.66
N ARG A 59 -2.30 13.33 -10.26
CA ARG A 59 -1.27 12.82 -11.18
C ARG A 59 -0.34 11.79 -10.53
N ARG A 60 -0.04 11.96 -9.23
CA ARG A 60 0.74 10.97 -8.49
C ARG A 60 -0.05 9.67 -8.30
N GLN A 61 -1.33 9.73 -7.95
CA GLN A 61 -2.19 8.55 -7.81
C GLN A 61 -2.38 7.82 -9.14
N GLU A 62 -2.61 8.55 -10.23
CA GLU A 62 -2.70 8.00 -11.58
C GLU A 62 -1.42 7.25 -11.95
N ARG A 63 -0.25 7.85 -11.70
CA ARG A 63 1.05 7.20 -11.95
C ARG A 63 1.29 5.98 -11.05
N ASP A 64 0.95 6.08 -9.76
CA ASP A 64 1.05 4.96 -8.82
C ASP A 64 0.15 3.79 -9.28
N PHE A 65 -1.05 4.08 -9.80
CA PHE A 65 -1.96 3.09 -10.36
C PHE A 65 -1.44 2.48 -11.66
N GLU A 66 -0.98 3.31 -12.61
CA GLU A 66 -0.38 2.88 -13.87
C GLU A 66 0.83 1.97 -13.64
N PHE A 67 1.62 2.26 -12.61
CA PHE A 67 2.74 1.41 -12.20
C PHE A 67 2.28 0.08 -11.58
N LEU A 68 1.26 0.08 -10.72
CA LEU A 68 0.79 -1.13 -10.03
C LEU A 68 0.05 -2.09 -10.98
N LEU A 69 -0.74 -1.57 -11.91
CA LEU A 69 -1.70 -2.33 -12.70
C LEU A 69 -1.07 -3.53 -13.45
N PRO A 70 0.08 -3.40 -14.15
CA PRO A 70 0.74 -4.52 -14.82
C PRO A 70 1.22 -5.63 -13.85
N HIS A 71 1.41 -5.31 -12.57
CA HIS A 71 1.81 -6.28 -11.57
C HIS A 71 0.64 -7.07 -10.98
N VAL A 72 -0.60 -6.61 -11.14
CA VAL A 72 -1.79 -7.25 -10.55
C VAL A 72 -2.73 -7.91 -11.57
N ASN A 73 -2.71 -7.49 -12.84
CA ASN A 73 -3.71 -7.87 -13.85
C ASN A 73 -3.91 -9.39 -14.06
N ASP A 74 -2.89 -10.23 -13.86
CA ASP A 74 -3.00 -11.68 -14.07
C ASP A 74 -2.84 -12.49 -12.78
N LEU A 75 -3.03 -11.84 -11.62
CA LEU A 75 -2.99 -12.54 -10.34
C LEU A 75 -4.33 -13.15 -10.01
N THR A 76 -4.28 -14.39 -9.55
CA THR A 76 -5.43 -14.96 -8.85
C THR A 76 -5.63 -14.24 -7.51
N GLU A 77 -6.84 -14.29 -6.95
CA GLU A 77 -7.14 -13.66 -5.66
C GLU A 77 -6.14 -14.06 -4.53
N PRO A 78 -5.76 -15.34 -4.36
CA PRO A 78 -4.72 -15.70 -3.39
C PRO A 78 -3.35 -15.06 -3.68
N GLN A 79 -2.93 -15.00 -4.94
CA GLN A 79 -1.65 -14.41 -5.32
C GLN A 79 -1.64 -12.89 -5.10
N TYR A 80 -2.74 -12.21 -5.41
CA TYR A 80 -2.90 -10.79 -5.11
C TYR A 80 -2.82 -10.52 -3.60
N ARG A 81 -3.52 -11.30 -2.78
CA ARG A 81 -3.43 -11.19 -1.31
C ARG A 81 -2.02 -11.39 -0.80
N LEU A 82 -1.31 -12.43 -1.28
CA LEU A 82 0.08 -12.69 -0.91
C LEU A 82 1.00 -11.55 -1.35
N MET A 83 0.83 -11.01 -2.56
CA MET A 83 1.59 -9.85 -3.04
C MET A 83 1.41 -8.65 -2.10
N MET A 84 0.17 -8.34 -1.72
CA MET A 84 -0.11 -7.23 -0.78
C MET A 84 0.47 -7.49 0.62
N ILE A 85 0.42 -8.73 1.11
CA ILE A 85 1.08 -9.12 2.37
C ILE A 85 2.59 -8.92 2.27
N PHE A 86 3.22 -9.33 1.17
CA PHE A 86 4.67 -9.15 1.00
C PHE A 86 5.07 -7.69 0.90
N HIS A 87 4.31 -6.84 0.21
CA HIS A 87 4.52 -5.39 0.27
C HIS A 87 4.50 -4.90 1.73
N ALA A 88 3.51 -5.32 2.52
CA ALA A 88 3.36 -4.91 3.91
C ALA A 88 4.51 -5.39 4.80
N VAL A 89 4.93 -6.65 4.63
CA VAL A 89 6.10 -7.20 5.34
C VAL A 89 7.34 -6.42 4.98
N VAL A 90 7.62 -6.20 3.70
CA VAL A 90 8.83 -5.47 3.27
C VAL A 90 8.87 -4.06 3.84
N VAL A 91 7.77 -3.30 3.77
CA VAL A 91 7.74 -1.93 4.32
C VAL A 91 7.98 -1.95 5.82
N ARG A 92 7.35 -2.86 6.56
CA ARG A 92 7.55 -3.00 8.01
C ARG A 92 8.99 -3.33 8.38
N GLU A 93 9.59 -4.31 7.71
CA GLU A 93 10.98 -4.71 7.98
C GLU A 93 11.97 -3.60 7.60
N ALA A 94 11.70 -2.87 6.51
CA ALA A 94 12.54 -1.76 6.06
C ALA A 94 12.53 -0.56 7.02
N GLU A 95 11.46 -0.35 7.80
CA GLU A 95 11.40 0.71 8.81
C GLU A 95 12.38 0.47 9.98
N GLN A 96 12.70 -0.79 10.26
CA GLN A 96 13.57 -1.18 11.39
C GLN A 96 14.99 -1.55 10.93
N ALA A 97 15.24 -1.57 9.62
CA ALA A 97 16.47 -2.11 9.06
C ALA A 97 17.67 -1.17 9.27
N MET A 98 18.79 -1.78 9.69
CA MET A 98 20.10 -1.16 9.75
C MET A 98 21.14 -2.10 9.10
N PRO A 99 21.79 -1.71 8.00
CA PRO A 99 21.61 -0.47 7.22
C PRO A 99 20.24 -0.40 6.50
N PRO A 100 19.85 0.78 5.98
CA PRO A 100 18.56 0.98 5.29
C PRO A 100 18.41 0.04 4.08
N VAL A 101 17.20 -0.48 3.88
CA VAL A 101 16.83 -1.33 2.73
C VAL A 101 16.59 -0.45 1.51
N ILE A 102 17.26 -0.76 0.41
CA ILE A 102 17.01 -0.15 -0.91
C ILE A 102 16.24 -1.11 -1.83
N ASP A 103 15.72 -0.60 -2.94
CA ASP A 103 14.90 -1.37 -3.89
C ASP A 103 15.66 -2.57 -4.47
N ALA A 104 17.00 -2.47 -4.62
CA ALA A 104 17.84 -3.58 -5.04
C ALA A 104 17.85 -4.73 -4.02
N ASP A 105 17.84 -4.43 -2.73
CA ASP A 105 17.76 -5.45 -1.67
C ASP A 105 16.39 -6.12 -1.67
N VAL A 106 15.31 -5.36 -1.90
CA VAL A 106 13.95 -5.90 -2.02
C VAL A 106 13.84 -6.86 -3.20
N ALA A 107 14.33 -6.43 -4.37
CA ALA A 107 14.33 -7.24 -5.57
C ALA A 107 15.11 -8.55 -5.36
N ASP A 108 16.30 -8.48 -4.77
CA ASP A 108 17.15 -9.65 -4.51
C ASP A 108 16.53 -10.59 -3.47
N ALA A 109 15.96 -10.05 -2.39
CA ALA A 109 15.28 -10.83 -1.36
C ALA A 109 14.06 -11.60 -1.92
N CYS A 110 13.20 -10.92 -2.67
CA CYS A 110 12.03 -11.53 -3.29
C CYS A 110 12.43 -12.55 -4.37
N ALA A 111 13.45 -12.26 -5.18
CA ALA A 111 13.98 -13.19 -6.18
C ALA A 111 14.52 -14.47 -5.53
N THR A 112 15.31 -14.32 -4.46
CA THR A 112 15.91 -15.42 -3.70
C THR A 112 14.85 -16.31 -3.04
N ALA A 113 13.86 -15.69 -2.40
CA ALA A 113 12.75 -16.42 -1.78
C ALA A 113 11.90 -17.16 -2.83
N ALA A 114 11.59 -16.51 -3.96
CA ALA A 114 10.84 -17.13 -5.04
C ALA A 114 11.60 -18.31 -5.66
N ALA A 115 12.89 -18.14 -5.96
CA ALA A 115 13.72 -19.19 -6.56
C ALA A 115 13.84 -20.42 -5.63
N THR A 116 13.89 -20.19 -4.32
CA THR A 116 13.89 -21.27 -3.31
C THR A 116 12.58 -22.06 -3.35
N LEU A 117 11.42 -21.38 -3.36
CA LEU A 117 10.11 -22.05 -3.46
C LEU A 117 9.92 -22.78 -4.80
N GLU A 118 10.34 -22.18 -5.92
CA GLU A 118 10.28 -22.78 -7.24
C GLU A 118 11.15 -24.05 -7.36
N THR A 119 12.28 -24.07 -6.65
CA THR A 119 13.21 -25.21 -6.62
C THR A 119 12.67 -26.31 -5.70
N ALA A 120 12.15 -25.95 -4.52
CA ALA A 120 11.46 -26.86 -3.62
C ALA A 120 10.23 -27.51 -4.28
N GLY A 121 9.46 -26.74 -5.07
CA GLY A 121 8.31 -27.24 -5.84
C GLY A 121 8.66 -28.27 -6.91
N LYS A 122 9.94 -28.38 -7.30
CA LYS A 122 10.47 -29.42 -8.19
C LYS A 122 11.05 -30.63 -7.42
N GLY A 123 10.91 -30.65 -6.10
CA GLY A 123 11.44 -31.69 -5.21
C GLY A 123 12.92 -31.54 -4.88
N ILE A 124 13.51 -30.37 -5.13
CA ILE A 124 14.94 -30.11 -4.87
C ILE A 124 15.07 -29.31 -3.57
N ILE A 125 15.77 -29.88 -2.59
CA ILE A 125 16.07 -29.19 -1.33
C ILE A 125 17.32 -28.33 -1.55
N TYR A 126 17.09 -27.08 -2.00
CA TYR A 126 18.15 -26.10 -2.18
C TYR A 126 17.66 -24.72 -1.75
N GLU A 127 18.50 -24.02 -0.98
CA GLU A 127 18.24 -22.68 -0.48
C GLU A 127 19.12 -21.68 -1.21
N HIS A 128 18.50 -20.72 -1.89
CA HIS A 128 19.23 -19.64 -2.53
C HIS A 128 19.65 -18.61 -1.48
N GLN A 129 20.74 -17.89 -1.75
CA GLN A 129 21.25 -16.86 -0.86
C GLN A 129 21.32 -15.51 -1.59
N ALA A 130 20.74 -14.49 -0.97
CA ALA A 130 20.76 -13.12 -1.47
C ALA A 130 22.17 -12.51 -1.31
N ALA A 131 22.51 -11.56 -2.16
CA ALA A 131 23.85 -10.98 -2.24
C ALA A 131 24.20 -10.08 -1.05
N SER A 132 23.24 -9.29 -0.55
CA SER A 132 23.46 -8.34 0.53
C SER A 132 22.89 -8.83 1.87
N LEU A 133 23.47 -8.36 2.99
CA LEU A 133 22.95 -8.68 4.33
C LEU A 133 21.50 -8.18 4.55
N PRO A 134 21.11 -6.96 4.14
CA PRO A 134 19.71 -6.52 4.18
C PRO A 134 18.78 -7.44 3.38
N ALA A 135 19.19 -7.86 2.16
CA ALA A 135 18.38 -8.75 1.34
C ALA A 135 18.25 -10.15 1.97
N GLN A 136 19.33 -10.69 2.56
CA GLN A 136 19.30 -11.98 3.26
C GLN A 136 18.32 -11.97 4.43
N ARG A 137 18.35 -10.91 5.26
CA ARG A 137 17.42 -10.75 6.38
C ARG A 137 15.97 -10.67 5.89
N LEU A 138 15.72 -9.86 4.87
CA LEU A 138 14.39 -9.71 4.30
C LEU A 138 13.87 -11.01 3.68
N ALA A 139 14.72 -11.75 2.96
CA ALA A 139 14.38 -13.05 2.41
C ALA A 139 14.04 -14.08 3.49
N ALA A 140 14.77 -14.07 4.60
CA ALA A 140 14.51 -14.95 5.75
C ALA A 140 13.14 -14.66 6.38
N GLU A 141 12.79 -13.38 6.57
CA GLU A 141 11.48 -13.00 7.12
C GLU A 141 10.32 -13.33 6.18
N LEU A 142 10.47 -13.09 4.88
CA LEU A 142 9.48 -13.50 3.88
C LEU A 142 9.26 -15.02 3.90
N ARG A 143 10.34 -15.81 3.90
CA ARG A 143 10.26 -17.28 3.94
C ARG A 143 9.64 -17.79 5.24
N ARG A 144 9.98 -17.19 6.39
CA ARG A 144 9.38 -17.53 7.68
C ARG A 144 7.85 -17.39 7.63
N GLY A 145 7.36 -16.26 7.13
CA GLY A 145 5.92 -16.04 6.97
C GLY A 145 5.25 -17.04 6.02
N ILE A 146 5.93 -17.42 4.93
CA ILE A 146 5.44 -18.43 3.99
C ILE A 146 5.37 -19.82 4.65
N VAL A 147 6.41 -20.22 5.38
CA VAL A 147 6.42 -21.50 6.13
C VAL A 147 5.27 -21.55 7.13
N GLU A 148 5.02 -20.45 7.84
CA GLU A 148 3.88 -20.35 8.77
C GLU A 148 2.53 -20.50 8.05
N LEU A 149 2.35 -19.81 6.91
CA LEU A 149 1.14 -19.93 6.10
C LEU A 149 0.95 -21.34 5.54
N SER A 150 2.00 -21.95 5.00
CA SER A 150 1.98 -23.31 4.46
C SER A 150 1.64 -24.34 5.54
N SER A 151 2.22 -24.19 6.74
CA SER A 151 1.95 -25.07 7.87
C SER A 151 0.48 -25.03 8.30
N LYS A 152 -0.11 -23.83 8.32
CA LYS A 152 -1.55 -23.64 8.61
C LYS A 152 -2.46 -24.17 7.50
N ALA A 153 -1.97 -24.19 6.25
CA ALA A 153 -2.72 -24.66 5.09
C ALA A 153 -2.80 -26.19 4.96
N GLY A 154 -1.96 -26.93 5.69
CA GLY A 154 -1.98 -28.40 5.73
C GLY A 154 -1.82 -29.01 4.33
N THR A 155 -2.82 -29.75 3.86
CA THR A 155 -2.82 -30.39 2.54
C THR A 155 -2.70 -29.41 1.36
N HIS A 156 -2.95 -28.12 1.59
CA HIS A 156 -2.85 -27.08 0.57
C HIS A 156 -1.49 -26.37 0.55
N ALA A 157 -0.51 -26.79 1.37
CA ALA A 157 0.81 -26.16 1.49
C ALA A 157 1.50 -25.93 0.13
N ALA A 158 1.56 -26.96 -0.71
CA ALA A 158 2.21 -26.86 -2.02
C ALA A 158 1.55 -25.82 -2.96
N ARG A 159 0.24 -25.59 -2.81
CA ARG A 159 -0.48 -24.55 -3.56
C ARG A 159 -0.13 -23.17 -3.02
N VAL A 160 -0.09 -23.02 -1.69
CA VAL A 160 0.30 -21.76 -1.02
C VAL A 160 1.72 -21.37 -1.40
N GLU A 161 2.66 -22.30 -1.41
CA GLU A 161 4.05 -22.05 -1.82
C GLU A 161 4.17 -21.61 -3.28
N ARG A 162 3.39 -22.22 -4.17
CA ARG A 162 3.34 -21.83 -5.59
C ARG A 162 2.76 -20.43 -5.79
N ASP A 163 1.67 -20.11 -5.09
CA ASP A 163 1.06 -18.79 -5.15
C ASP A 163 1.98 -17.73 -4.52
N ALA A 164 2.69 -18.08 -3.44
CA ALA A 164 3.69 -17.23 -2.80
C ALA A 164 4.89 -16.95 -3.71
N ALA A 165 5.43 -17.96 -4.40
CA ALA A 165 6.48 -17.76 -5.39
C ALA A 165 6.03 -16.79 -6.48
N SER A 166 4.81 -16.98 -7.02
CA SER A 166 4.24 -16.11 -8.07
C SER A 166 4.09 -14.66 -7.59
N ALA A 167 3.61 -14.46 -6.37
CA ALA A 167 3.48 -13.14 -5.75
C ALA A 167 4.85 -12.47 -5.49
N LEU A 168 5.83 -13.20 -4.98
CA LEU A 168 7.20 -12.70 -4.77
C LEU A 168 7.85 -12.25 -6.08
N ARG A 169 7.63 -12.99 -7.19
CA ARG A 169 8.09 -12.58 -8.52
C ARG A 169 7.46 -11.26 -8.99
N ARG A 170 6.22 -10.94 -8.59
CA ARG A 170 5.60 -9.64 -8.91
C ARG A 170 6.26 -8.51 -8.10
N VAL A 171 6.50 -8.74 -6.82
CA VAL A 171 7.21 -7.77 -5.96
C VAL A 171 8.63 -7.51 -6.46
N GLU A 172 9.37 -8.57 -6.82
CA GLU A 172 10.70 -8.48 -7.45
C GLU A 172 10.67 -7.59 -8.70
N ARG A 173 9.76 -7.87 -9.64
CA ARG A 173 9.65 -7.09 -10.89
C ARG A 173 9.29 -5.63 -10.62
N ALA A 174 8.38 -5.38 -9.69
CA ALA A 174 8.01 -4.03 -9.29
C ALA A 174 9.22 -3.28 -8.70
N ALA A 175 9.97 -3.91 -7.78
CA ALA A 175 11.15 -3.30 -7.17
C ALA A 175 12.24 -2.96 -8.22
N ARG A 176 12.50 -3.86 -9.18
CA ARG A 176 13.46 -3.60 -10.26
C ARG A 176 13.03 -2.49 -11.22
N GLY A 177 11.73 -2.40 -11.53
CA GLY A 177 11.19 -1.46 -12.52
C GLY A 177 10.91 -0.05 -11.98
N ALA A 178 10.90 0.15 -10.67
CA ALA A 178 10.39 1.37 -10.06
C ALA A 178 11.21 2.62 -10.40
N SER A 179 12.55 2.53 -10.45
CA SER A 179 13.38 3.70 -10.78
C SER A 179 13.10 4.25 -12.19
N ALA A 180 12.78 3.37 -13.14
CA ALA A 180 12.37 3.76 -14.49
C ALA A 180 10.95 4.33 -14.53
N ALA A 181 10.03 3.78 -13.73
CA ALA A 181 8.64 4.24 -13.65
C ALA A 181 8.47 5.57 -12.89
N PHE A 182 9.42 5.89 -12.00
CA PHE A 182 9.40 7.10 -11.18
C PHE A 182 10.70 7.92 -11.37
N PRO A 183 10.90 8.55 -12.53
CA PRO A 183 12.12 9.34 -12.80
C PRO A 183 12.27 10.55 -11.88
N ASP A 184 11.15 11.08 -11.35
CA ASP A 184 11.14 12.20 -10.40
C ASP A 184 11.22 11.76 -8.91
N ALA A 185 11.60 10.50 -8.65
CA ALA A 185 11.80 10.04 -7.28
C ALA A 185 12.94 10.82 -6.60
N GLU A 186 12.77 11.13 -5.31
CA GLU A 186 13.78 11.87 -4.52
C GLU A 186 15.10 11.11 -4.45
N ASP A 187 15.04 9.78 -4.29
CA ASP A 187 16.17 8.87 -4.45
C ASP A 187 15.77 7.70 -5.37
N PRO A 188 16.40 7.55 -6.54
CA PRO A 188 16.13 6.45 -7.47
C PRO A 188 16.34 5.05 -6.87
N LYS A 189 17.15 4.91 -5.80
CA LYS A 189 17.38 3.62 -5.11
C LYS A 189 16.23 3.21 -4.19
N THR A 190 15.30 4.11 -3.91
CA THR A 190 14.17 3.87 -2.98
C THR A 190 12.81 4.26 -3.60
N ALA A 191 12.74 4.33 -4.93
CA ALA A 191 11.55 4.69 -5.67
C ALA A 191 10.38 3.74 -5.40
N TRP A 192 10.64 2.42 -5.41
CA TRP A 192 9.66 1.40 -5.07
C TRP A 192 9.26 1.52 -3.60
N MET A 193 10.22 1.72 -2.69
CA MET A 193 9.92 1.87 -1.27
C MET A 193 9.00 3.07 -1.00
N ALA A 194 9.26 4.20 -1.67
CA ALA A 194 8.41 5.38 -1.59
C ALA A 194 6.99 5.12 -2.13
N PHE A 195 6.87 4.37 -3.22
CA PHE A 195 5.58 3.90 -3.75
C PHE A 195 4.87 2.96 -2.76
N ALA A 196 5.55 1.92 -2.27
CA ALA A 196 4.98 0.92 -1.39
C ALA A 196 4.46 1.52 -0.07
N ARG A 197 5.18 2.49 0.51
CA ARG A 197 4.69 3.23 1.69
C ARG A 197 3.41 4.02 1.43
N ARG A 198 3.24 4.58 0.22
CA ARG A 198 1.98 5.25 -0.16
C ARG A 198 0.86 4.24 -0.40
N LEU A 199 1.18 3.12 -1.06
CA LEU A 199 0.27 2.02 -1.32
C LEU A 199 -0.24 1.36 -0.02
N LEU A 200 0.52 1.41 1.06
CA LEU A 200 0.13 0.81 2.35
C LEU A 200 -0.28 1.84 3.41
N GLY A 201 -0.09 3.12 3.13
CA GLY A 201 -0.43 4.20 4.03
C GLY A 201 -1.93 4.39 4.23
N PRO A 202 -2.35 5.09 5.29
CA PRO A 202 -3.75 5.38 5.60
C PRO A 202 -4.38 6.27 4.51
N GLY A 203 -4.91 5.62 3.47
CA GLY A 203 -5.52 6.26 2.31
C GLY A 203 -5.63 5.37 1.07
N SER A 204 -4.80 4.33 0.95
CA SER A 204 -4.80 3.44 -0.22
C SER A 204 -5.98 2.47 -0.28
N LEU A 205 -6.45 1.98 0.88
CA LEU A 205 -7.62 1.08 0.95
C LEU A 205 -8.96 1.83 0.95
N ALA A 206 -8.99 3.09 1.41
CA ALA A 206 -10.21 3.87 1.51
C ALA A 206 -10.82 4.26 0.15
N ALA A 207 -10.00 4.38 -0.90
CA ALA A 207 -10.48 4.72 -2.24
C ALA A 207 -11.30 3.59 -2.89
N ARG A 208 -11.10 2.33 -2.48
CA ARG A 208 -11.81 1.17 -3.06
C ARG A 208 -13.22 1.00 -2.51
N ASP A 209 -13.44 1.35 -1.24
CA ASP A 209 -14.75 1.26 -0.60
C ASP A 209 -15.73 2.34 -1.10
N ASP A 210 -15.23 3.52 -1.48
CA ASP A 210 -16.04 4.63 -2.00
C ASP A 210 -16.55 4.33 -3.43
N GLU A 211 -15.75 3.70 -4.28
CA GLU A 211 -16.15 3.35 -5.65
C GLU A 211 -17.13 2.17 -5.69
N GLN A 212 -16.95 1.18 -4.80
CA GLN A 212 -17.89 0.06 -4.63
C GLN A 212 -19.23 0.51 -4.02
N SER A 213 -19.20 1.50 -3.11
CA SER A 213 -20.42 2.03 -2.47
C SER A 213 -21.14 3.11 -3.27
N ALA A 214 -20.50 3.70 -4.28
CA ALA A 214 -21.16 4.52 -5.30
C ALA A 214 -21.90 3.63 -6.31
N SER A 215 -21.31 2.50 -6.73
CA SER A 215 -21.94 1.56 -7.66
C SER A 215 -23.12 0.79 -7.06
N SER A 216 -23.16 0.58 -5.73
CA SER A 216 -24.30 -0.09 -5.06
C SER A 216 -25.49 0.83 -4.78
N ARG A 217 -25.31 2.16 -4.87
CA ARG A 217 -26.36 3.16 -4.68
C ARG A 217 -27.15 3.49 -5.96
N SER A 218 -26.70 3.04 -7.13
CA SER A 218 -27.39 3.26 -8.41
C SER A 218 -28.33 2.13 -8.85
N ALA A 219 -28.46 1.06 -8.06
CA ALA A 219 -29.46 0.02 -8.32
C ALA A 219 -30.79 0.40 -7.64
N THR A 220 -31.66 1.09 -8.35
CA THR A 220 -33.08 1.27 -7.97
C THR A 220 -33.75 -0.11 -7.84
N PRO A 221 -34.42 -0.44 -6.72
CA PRO A 221 -35.20 -1.66 -6.63
C PRO A 221 -36.50 -1.50 -7.41
N ASP A 222 -36.66 -2.33 -8.44
CA ASP A 222 -37.91 -2.53 -9.18
C ASP A 222 -38.98 -3.07 -8.21
N ALA A 223 -40.15 -2.42 -8.16
CA ALA A 223 -41.21 -2.75 -7.23
C ALA A 223 -42.02 -3.96 -7.74
N PRO A 224 -42.41 -4.91 -6.87
CA PRO A 224 -43.16 -6.08 -7.31
C PRO A 224 -44.60 -5.71 -7.69
N ARG A 225 -44.97 -5.91 -8.97
CA ARG A 225 -46.35 -5.87 -9.44
C ARG A 225 -47.09 -7.11 -8.97
N ILE A 226 -47.99 -6.93 -8.01
CA ILE A 226 -49.00 -7.91 -7.61
C ILE A 226 -49.98 -8.08 -8.79
N ILE A 227 -50.05 -9.30 -9.32
CA ILE A 227 -51.10 -9.74 -10.25
C ILE A 227 -52.10 -10.54 -9.39
N ILE A 228 -53.34 -10.05 -9.29
CA ILE A 228 -54.48 -10.81 -8.79
C ILE A 228 -55.44 -10.98 -9.99
N PRO A 229 -56.03 -12.18 -10.18
CA PRO A 229 -56.83 -12.55 -11.35
C PRO A 229 -58.07 -11.69 -11.57
#